data_AF-A0A972KPR0-F1
#
_entry.id   AF-A0A972KPR0-F1
#
_cell.length_a   1.000
_cell.length_b   1.000
_cell.length_c   1.000
_cell.angle_alpha   90.00
_cell.angle_beta   90.00
_cell.angle_gamma   90.00
#
_symmetry.space_group_name_H-M   'P 1'
#
loop_
_entity.id
_entity.type
_entity.pdbx_description
1 polymer ?
#
loop_
_entity_poly.entity_id
_entity_poly.type
_entity_poly.pdbx_seq_one_letter_code
_entity_poly.pdbx_strand_id
1 'polypeptide(L)'
;MKEMKVIAGGLILVLLILTGCTTTQKGAGIGAATGAVLGTIIGHQSGKEIEGAAIGAAVGGITGAAIGKKAEPAQPKEPKTTQ
;
A
#
# COMPACT_ATOMS: atom_id res chain seq x y z
N MET A 1 24.04 8.13 20.87
CA MET A 1 23.07 9.24 21.09
C MET A 1 22.39 9.72 19.81
N LYS A 2 23.07 9.75 18.66
CA LYS A 2 22.50 10.22 17.38
C LYS A 2 21.43 9.27 16.83
N GLU A 3 21.70 7.97 16.84
CA GLU A 3 20.75 6.91 16.44
C GLU A 3 19.47 6.91 17.28
N MET A 4 19.56 7.12 18.61
CA MET A 4 18.38 7.22 19.49
C MET A 4 17.49 8.42 19.14
N LYS A 5 18.08 9.55 18.73
CA LYS A 5 17.33 10.73 18.31
C LYS A 5 16.67 10.52 16.94
N VAL A 6 17.31 9.77 16.04
CA VAL A 6 16.77 9.40 14.71
C VAL A 6 15.65 8.39 14.85
N ILE A 7 15.78 7.38 15.72
CA ILE A 7 14.73 6.41 16.01
C ILE A 7 13.54 7.10 16.70
N ALA A 8 13.80 7.95 17.71
CA ALA A 8 12.73 8.70 18.38
C ALA A 8 12.04 9.69 17.42
N GLY A 9 12.80 10.40 16.57
CA GLY A 9 12.25 11.29 15.55
C GLY A 9 11.48 10.55 14.46
N GLY A 10 11.99 9.40 14.01
CA GLY A 10 11.33 8.53 13.04
C GLY A 10 10.05 7.91 13.59
N LEU A 11 10.04 7.49 14.85
CA LEU A 11 8.85 6.94 15.52
C LEU A 11 7.77 8.01 15.68
N ILE A 12 8.14 9.23 16.08
CA ILE A 12 7.22 10.37 16.18
C ILE A 12 6.66 10.74 14.80
N LEU A 13 7.49 10.72 13.76
CA LEU A 13 7.06 10.98 12.39
C LEU A 13 6.08 9.90 11.90
N VAL A 14 6.37 8.63 12.13
CA VAL A 14 5.47 7.51 11.83
C VAL A 14 4.16 7.67 12.58
N LEU A 15 4.18 7.99 13.88
CA LEU A 15 2.99 8.25 14.68
C LEU A 15 2.16 9.44 14.15
N LEU A 16 2.80 10.53 13.72
CA LEU A 16 2.12 11.67 13.09
C LEU A 16 1.49 11.31 11.73
N ILE A 17 2.17 10.49 10.94
CA ILE A 17 1.65 10.02 9.65
C ILE A 17 0.48 9.05 9.90
N LEU A 18 0.52 8.26 10.97
CA LEU A 18 -0.59 7.37 11.36
C LEU A 18 -1.82 8.14 11.86
N THR A 19 -1.66 9.33 12.46
CA THR A 19 -2.79 10.18 12.86
C THR A 19 -3.31 11.07 11.72
N GLY A 20 -2.48 11.36 10.72
CA GLY A 20 -2.85 12.16 9.53
C GLY A 20 -3.27 11.34 8.29
N CYS A 21 -2.92 10.05 8.20
CA CYS A 21 -3.34 9.19 7.10
C CYS A 21 -4.71 8.58 7.37
N THR A 22 -5.63 8.79 6.44
CA THR A 22 -6.95 8.13 6.49
C THR A 22 -6.82 6.61 6.39
N THR A 23 -7.80 5.87 6.92
CA THR A 23 -7.90 4.41 6.79
C THR A 23 -7.76 3.95 5.34
N THR A 24 -8.24 4.75 4.39
CA THR A 24 -8.06 4.57 2.94
C THR A 24 -6.59 4.61 2.54
N GLN A 25 -5.85 5.64 2.94
CA GLN A 25 -4.44 5.81 2.57
C GLN A 25 -3.55 4.74 3.22
N LYS A 26 -3.87 4.35 4.46
CA LYS A 26 -3.20 3.24 5.16
C LYS A 26 -3.48 1.89 4.49
N GLY A 27 -4.74 1.61 4.14
CA GLY A 27 -5.12 0.41 3.41
C GLY A 27 -4.46 0.34 2.03
N ALA A 28 -4.46 1.45 1.30
CA ALA A 28 -3.81 1.57 0.00
C ALA A 28 -2.30 1.36 0.08
N GLY A 29 -1.63 1.98 1.06
CA GLY A 29 -0.18 1.84 1.24
C GLY A 29 0.22 0.42 1.59
N ILE A 30 -0.49 -0.22 2.53
CA ILE A 30 -0.23 -1.60 2.93
C ILE A 30 -0.53 -2.55 1.76
N GLY A 31 -1.69 -2.40 1.12
CA GLY A 31 -2.07 -3.24 -0.02
C GLY A 31 -1.10 -3.10 -1.19
N ALA A 32 -0.65 -1.89 -1.50
CA ALA A 32 0.34 -1.65 -2.55
C ALA A 32 1.70 -2.25 -2.19
N ALA A 33 2.18 -2.06 -0.96
CA ALA A 33 3.46 -2.61 -0.52
C ALA A 33 3.45 -4.15 -0.52
N THR A 34 2.43 -4.76 0.07
CA THR A 34 2.29 -6.22 0.09
C THR A 34 2.09 -6.80 -1.31
N GLY A 35 1.25 -6.15 -2.12
CA GLY A 35 1.03 -6.53 -3.51
C GLY A 35 2.30 -6.41 -4.36
N ALA A 36 3.11 -5.37 -4.15
CA ALA A 36 4.39 -5.21 -4.84
C ALA A 36 5.36 -6.35 -4.51
N VAL A 37 5.48 -6.73 -3.24
CA VAL A 37 6.38 -7.82 -2.80
C VAL A 37 5.93 -9.16 -3.34
N LEU A 38 4.63 -9.47 -3.29
CA LEU A 38 4.13 -10.73 -3.87
C LEU A 38 4.28 -10.72 -5.41
N GLY A 39 4.01 -9.57 -6.02
CA GLY A 39 4.16 -9.34 -7.44
C GLY A 39 5.60 -9.49 -7.93
N THR A 40 6.59 -8.96 -7.20
CA THR A 40 8.01 -9.16 -7.53
C THR A 40 8.39 -10.63 -7.44
N ILE A 41 8.01 -11.34 -6.38
CA ILE A 41 8.34 -12.76 -6.19
C ILE A 41 7.78 -13.61 -7.33
N ILE A 42 6.50 -13.42 -7.67
CA ILE A 42 5.85 -14.17 -8.75
C ILE A 42 6.43 -13.75 -10.11
N GLY A 43 6.64 -12.45 -10.33
CA GLY A 43 7.24 -11.90 -11.54
C GLY A 43 8.68 -12.39 -11.77
N HIS A 44 9.45 -12.60 -10.71
CA HIS A 44 10.82 -13.11 -10.75
C HIS A 44 10.89 -14.48 -11.42
N GLN A 45 9.88 -15.34 -11.25
CA GLN A 45 9.86 -16.66 -11.90
C GLN A 45 9.76 -16.58 -13.42
N SER A 46 9.23 -15.47 -13.95
CA SER A 46 9.06 -15.23 -15.38
C SER A 46 10.05 -14.18 -15.93
N GLY A 47 11.00 -13.69 -15.13
CA GLY A 47 11.89 -12.59 -15.50
C GLY A 47 11.20 -11.22 -15.61
N LYS A 48 10.02 -11.07 -15.01
CA LYS A 48 9.15 -9.87 -15.07
C LYS A 48 8.91 -9.28 -13.69
N GLU A 49 9.96 -9.13 -12.90
CA GLU A 49 9.88 -8.66 -11.51
C GLU A 49 9.19 -7.30 -11.38
N ILE A 50 9.64 -6.32 -12.18
CA ILE A 50 9.15 -4.95 -12.13
C ILE A 50 7.68 -4.88 -12.55
N GLU A 51 7.29 -5.68 -13.54
CA GLU A 51 5.92 -5.70 -14.03
C GLU A 51 4.99 -6.41 -13.04
N GLY A 52 5.44 -7.52 -12.47
CA GLY A 52 4.73 -8.18 -11.37
C GLY A 52 4.57 -7.26 -10.16
N ALA A 53 5.63 -6.53 -9.79
CA ALA A 53 5.59 -5.52 -8.74
C ALA A 53 4.59 -4.42 -9.02
N ALA A 54 4.60 -3.86 -10.23
CA ALA A 54 3.74 -2.75 -10.61
C ALA A 54 2.27 -3.17 -10.64
N ILE A 55 1.96 -4.34 -11.19
CA ILE A 55 0.60 -4.88 -11.22
C ILE A 55 0.14 -5.20 -9.79
N GLY A 56 0.97 -5.87 -9.00
CA GLY A 56 0.67 -6.18 -7.61
C GLY A 56 0.48 -4.93 -6.75
N ALA A 57 1.31 -3.91 -6.93
CA ALA A 57 1.20 -2.63 -6.24
C ALA A 57 -0.06 -1.86 -6.64
N ALA A 58 -0.39 -1.84 -7.93
CA ALA A 58 -1.59 -1.16 -8.43
C ALA A 58 -2.86 -1.85 -7.92
N VAL A 59 -2.96 -3.17 -8.09
CA VAL A 59 -4.13 -3.95 -7.64
C VAL A 59 -4.26 -3.92 -6.12
N GLY A 60 -3.17 -4.13 -5.41
CA GLY A 60 -3.12 -4.09 -3.95
C GLY A 60 -3.43 -2.69 -3.40
N GLY A 61 -2.93 -1.65 -4.04
CA GLY A 61 -3.19 -0.25 -3.68
C GLY A 61 -4.64 0.16 -3.89
N ILE A 62 -5.22 -0.17 -5.04
CA ILE A 62 -6.64 0.10 -5.34
C ILE A 62 -7.55 -0.69 -4.39
N THR A 63 -7.27 -1.98 -4.19
CA THR A 63 -8.05 -2.85 -3.30
C THR A 63 -7.96 -2.38 -1.85
N GLY A 64 -6.76 -2.06 -1.39
CA GLY A 64 -6.51 -1.52 -0.05
C GLY A 64 -7.16 -0.15 0.16
N ALA A 65 -7.16 0.72 -0.85
CA ALA A 65 -7.89 1.98 -0.83
C ALA A 65 -9.41 1.75 -0.76
N ALA A 66 -9.93 0.83 -1.55
CA ALA A 66 -11.35 0.51 -1.60
C ALA A 66 -11.86 -0.09 -0.29
N ILE A 67 -11.09 -0.99 0.35
CA ILE A 67 -11.44 -1.54 1.67
C ILE A 67 -11.35 -0.45 2.74
N GLY A 68 -10.30 0.36 2.73
CA GLY A 68 -10.14 1.46 3.68
C GLY A 68 -11.16 2.59 3.51
N LYS A 69 -11.86 2.66 2.37
CA LYS A 69 -13.04 3.52 2.14
C LYS A 69 -14.32 2.96 2.77
N LYS A 70 -14.46 1.63 2.92
CA LYS A 70 -15.68 0.96 3.41
C LYS A 70 -15.77 0.79 4.94
N ALA A 71 -14.77 1.27 5.68
CA ALA A 71 -14.92 1.47 7.13
C ALA A 71 -15.97 2.56 7.47
N GLU A 72 -16.43 3.33 6.47
CA GLU A 72 -17.74 3.97 6.43
C GLU A 72 -18.68 3.17 5.49
N PRO A 73 -19.96 2.94 5.88
CA PRO A 73 -20.77 1.84 5.38
C PRO A 73 -21.12 1.96 3.88
N ALA A 74 -20.75 0.91 3.13
CA ALA A 74 -20.99 0.63 1.69
C ALA A 74 -20.44 1.70 0.73
N GLN A 75 -19.58 1.40 -0.26
CA GLN A 75 -20.04 1.09 -1.62
C GLN A 75 -18.96 0.36 -2.49
N PRO A 76 -19.36 -0.54 -3.41
CA PRO A 76 -18.50 -1.30 -4.33
C PRO A 76 -17.96 -0.44 -5.48
N LYS A 77 -16.78 -0.74 -6.02
CA LYS A 77 -16.40 -0.24 -7.34
C LYS A 77 -15.42 -1.17 -8.05
N GLU A 78 -15.84 -1.50 -9.25
CA GLU A 78 -15.31 -2.48 -10.20
C GLU A 78 -13.94 -2.08 -10.75
N PRO A 79 -13.13 -3.05 -11.24
CA PRO A 79 -12.00 -2.76 -12.12
C PRO A 79 -12.57 -2.25 -13.45
N LYS A 80 -12.43 -0.95 -13.70
CA LYS A 80 -12.66 -0.40 -15.04
C LYS A 80 -11.44 -0.70 -15.90
N THR A 81 -11.68 -1.53 -16.92
CA THR A 81 -11.01 -1.50 -18.21
C THR A 81 -10.60 -0.08 -18.57
N THR A 82 -9.29 0.17 -18.68
CA THR A 82 -8.78 1.36 -19.36
C THR A 82 -8.81 1.00 -20.84
N GLN A 83 -9.64 1.75 -21.58
CA GLN A 83 -9.69 1.74 -23.05
C GLN A 83 -8.31 2.05 -23.64
#